data_AF-A0A1G1KE56-F1
#
_entry.id   AF-A0A1G1KE56-F1
#
_cell.length_a   1.000
_cell.length_b   1.000
_cell.length_c   1.000
_cell.angle_alpha   90.00
_cell.angle_beta   90.00
_cell.angle_gamma   90.00
#
_symmetry.space_group_name_H-M   'P 1'
#
loop_
_entity.id
_entity.type
_entity.pdbx_description
1 polymer ?
#
loop_
_entity_poly.entity_id
_entity_poly.type
_entity_poly.pdbx_seq_one_letter_code
_entity_poly.pdbx_strand_id
1 'polypeptide(L)'
;METRAHVTFEQILADPDNIELNFRYAKTQVARNDVRGAAATLERILLVDPALTQVKLFYGIVLFRLDNLEEAERVLRDVRERPMPPSLRAEVDGYLREIRLRRQATRFAASLGLGYQFDTNRNAAPSSKQRLLSDSPIGLSGTSRKRRDTSLLLIESLGFTHDLGFQAGHQLIGSFDHFLGEQTTVDDLDLQAFSFEGGAIVRTWLADVTATGFFDHVSLSRETFLLSPGVNVALQRDLTKRLNLFAANRWTHEDFHGITENAAAPERTGDRDIVSGGARYALSPAMAVTAGLAYENKQAKAPYNAYDGFALNGSHTWLLGKGQFAINAISYGLNVYDEPDRAISARTRRDKQLRVRCTYGAPVSLFLGRLLPAIISNDLTTTLSYEYFRSLSTVTNYTYLNSKITWMLAKRVEF
;
A
#
# COMPACT_ATOMS: atom_id res chain seq x y z
N MET A 1 -6.62 26.47 -24.32
CA MET A 1 -5.57 26.55 -23.28
C MET A 1 -4.81 27.84 -23.52
N GLU A 2 -5.04 28.88 -22.71
CA GLU A 2 -4.14 30.04 -22.72
C GLU A 2 -2.86 29.65 -21.98
N THR A 3 -1.74 29.67 -22.71
CA THR A 3 -0.40 29.56 -22.15
C THR A 3 -0.13 30.84 -21.35
N ARG A 4 -0.56 30.91 -20.08
CA ARG A 4 -0.22 32.05 -19.21
C ARG A 4 1.30 32.08 -19.01
N ALA A 5 1.95 33.05 -19.64
CA ALA A 5 3.39 33.24 -19.57
C ALA A 5 3.90 33.33 -18.12
N HIS A 6 4.96 32.56 -17.82
CA HIS A 6 5.66 32.59 -16.53
C HIS A 6 6.27 33.97 -16.28
N VAL A 7 6.02 34.54 -15.10
CA VAL A 7 6.61 35.84 -14.71
C VAL A 7 8.06 35.63 -14.30
N THR A 8 8.99 36.46 -14.78
CA THR A 8 10.41 36.40 -14.43
C THR A 8 10.74 37.36 -13.28
N PHE A 9 11.86 37.12 -12.60
CA PHE A 9 12.32 38.01 -11.52
C PHE A 9 12.69 39.41 -12.05
N GLU A 10 13.19 39.52 -13.28
CA GLU A 10 13.51 40.80 -13.92
C GLU A 10 12.26 41.66 -14.09
N GLN A 11 11.11 41.05 -14.41
CA GLN A 11 9.84 41.77 -14.49
C GLN A 11 9.42 42.33 -13.12
N ILE A 12 9.70 41.61 -12.03
CA ILE A 12 9.46 42.11 -10.67
C ILE A 12 10.38 43.28 -10.31
N LEU A 13 11.65 43.25 -10.73
CA LEU A 13 12.57 44.37 -10.50
C LEU A 13 12.15 45.65 -11.23
N ALA A 14 11.52 45.51 -12.39
CA ALA A 14 11.04 46.65 -13.18
C ALA A 14 9.79 47.33 -12.57
N ASP A 15 8.97 46.59 -11.82
CA ASP A 15 7.75 47.09 -11.19
C ASP A 15 7.47 46.36 -9.86
N PRO A 16 8.26 46.67 -8.80
CA PRO A 16 8.29 45.87 -7.57
C PRO A 16 7.04 46.00 -6.70
N ASP A 17 6.26 47.07 -6.87
CA ASP A 17 5.05 47.39 -6.08
C ASP A 17 3.76 46.89 -6.75
N ASN A 18 3.85 46.35 -7.97
CA ASN A 18 2.71 45.81 -8.68
C ASN A 18 2.24 44.49 -8.06
N ILE A 19 1.13 44.58 -7.31
CA ILE A 19 0.53 43.47 -6.55
C ILE A 19 0.17 42.29 -7.47
N GLU A 20 -0.46 42.55 -8.62
CA GLU A 20 -0.90 41.49 -9.54
C GLU A 20 0.30 40.76 -10.17
N LEU A 21 1.34 41.52 -10.54
CA LEU A 21 2.58 40.96 -11.07
C LEU A 21 3.28 40.06 -10.04
N ASN A 22 3.39 40.53 -8.80
CA ASN A 22 3.95 39.76 -7.69
C ASN A 22 3.13 38.51 -7.37
N PHE A 23 1.79 38.60 -7.41
CA PHE A 23 0.94 37.45 -7.15
C PHE A 23 1.07 36.38 -8.24
N ARG A 24 1.19 36.77 -9.51
CA ARG A 24 1.52 35.86 -10.62
C ARG A 24 2.91 35.25 -10.49
N TYR A 25 3.88 36.00 -9.98
CA TYR A 25 5.22 35.51 -9.71
C TYR A 25 5.23 34.46 -8.60
N ALA A 26 4.54 34.70 -7.49
CA ALA A 26 4.37 33.70 -6.42
C ALA A 26 3.77 32.38 -6.95
N LYS A 27 2.75 32.45 -7.81
CA LYS A 27 2.19 31.26 -8.49
C LYS A 27 3.23 30.53 -9.35
N THR A 28 4.11 31.27 -10.02
CA THR A 28 5.22 30.71 -10.82
C THR A 28 6.26 30.04 -9.92
N GLN A 29 6.61 30.64 -8.78
CA GLN A 29 7.51 30.06 -7.78
C GLN A 29 6.95 28.73 -7.24
N VAL A 30 5.66 28.71 -6.86
CA VAL A 30 4.98 27.47 -6.43
C VAL A 30 5.01 26.40 -7.53
N ALA A 31 4.76 26.77 -8.79
CA ALA A 31 4.81 25.84 -9.92
C ALA A 31 6.22 25.27 -10.16
N ARG A 32 7.28 25.99 -9.76
CA ARG A 32 8.68 25.56 -9.81
C ARG A 32 9.15 24.88 -8.52
N ASN A 33 8.24 24.59 -7.59
CA ASN A 33 8.54 24.03 -6.28
C ASN A 33 9.41 24.94 -5.39
N ASP A 34 9.47 26.24 -5.69
CA ASP A 34 10.04 27.28 -4.84
C ASP A 34 8.96 27.80 -3.86
N VAL A 35 8.55 26.93 -2.94
CA VAL A 35 7.46 27.23 -2.00
C VAL A 35 7.90 28.28 -0.97
N ARG A 36 9.18 28.32 -0.60
CA ARG A 36 9.74 29.32 0.33
C ARG A 36 9.78 30.70 -0.31
N GLY A 37 10.26 30.81 -1.55
CA GLY A 37 10.25 32.08 -2.28
C GLY A 37 8.83 32.58 -2.51
N ALA A 38 7.88 31.68 -2.81
CA ALA A 38 6.47 32.05 -2.91
C ALA A 38 5.91 32.63 -1.60
N ALA A 39 6.23 32.03 -0.45
CA ALA A 39 5.79 32.53 0.86
C ALA A 39 6.29 33.96 1.11
N ALA A 40 7.57 34.22 0.87
CA ALA A 40 8.15 35.55 1.04
C ALA A 40 7.52 36.60 0.09
N THR A 41 7.28 36.24 -1.17
CA THR A 41 6.60 37.13 -2.13
C THR A 41 5.18 37.47 -1.67
N LEU A 42 4.42 36.48 -1.19
CA LEU A 42 3.05 36.68 -0.73
C LEU A 42 2.98 37.48 0.57
N GLU A 43 3.90 37.24 1.51
CA GLU A 43 4.02 38.01 2.74
C GLU A 43 4.31 39.48 2.43
N ARG A 44 5.21 39.76 1.48
CA ARG A 44 5.50 41.13 1.03
C ARG A 44 4.27 41.83 0.46
N ILE A 45 3.45 41.14 -0.34
CA ILE A 45 2.18 41.69 -0.84
C ILE A 45 1.24 42.02 0.34
N LEU A 46 1.12 41.11 1.30
CA LEU A 46 0.21 41.26 2.45
C LEU A 46 0.67 42.30 3.47
N LEU A 47 1.96 42.66 3.50
CA LEU A 47 2.48 43.80 4.25
C LEU A 47 2.01 45.14 3.66
N VAL A 48 1.85 45.21 2.33
CA VAL A 48 1.33 46.40 1.64
C VAL A 48 -0.19 46.49 1.78
N ASP A 49 -0.89 45.38 1.54
CA ASP A 49 -2.35 45.31 1.68
C ASP A 49 -2.81 43.99 2.35
N PRO A 50 -3.14 44.00 3.66
CA PRO A 50 -3.59 42.82 4.39
C PRO A 50 -5.05 42.42 4.11
N ALA A 51 -5.81 43.26 3.39
CA ALA A 51 -7.22 43.03 3.07
C ALA A 51 -7.41 42.12 1.84
N LEU A 52 -6.34 41.78 1.12
CA LEU A 52 -6.39 40.93 -0.07
C LEU A 52 -6.71 39.46 0.25
N THR A 53 -8.00 39.11 0.37
CA THR A 53 -8.48 37.76 0.73
C THR A 53 -7.92 36.66 -0.17
N GLN A 54 -7.83 36.89 -1.48
CA GLN A 54 -7.32 35.89 -2.42
C GLN A 54 -5.83 35.60 -2.22
N VAL A 55 -5.03 36.64 -1.98
CA VAL A 55 -3.60 36.52 -1.70
C VAL A 55 -3.41 35.82 -0.36
N LYS A 56 -4.20 36.20 0.65
CA LYS A 56 -4.16 35.62 2.00
C LYS A 56 -4.52 34.14 2.01
N LEU A 57 -5.53 33.74 1.24
CA LEU A 57 -5.85 32.32 1.03
C LEU A 57 -4.67 31.57 0.42
N PHE A 58 -4.10 32.08 -0.67
CA PHE A 58 -2.98 31.42 -1.33
C PHE A 58 -1.74 31.34 -0.42
N TYR A 59 -1.51 32.37 0.39
CA TYR A 59 -0.46 32.37 1.43
C TYR A 59 -0.68 31.29 2.48
N GLY A 60 -1.91 31.14 3.01
CA GLY A 60 -2.26 30.05 3.93
C GLY A 60 -2.02 28.66 3.34
N ILE A 61 -2.33 28.46 2.06
CA ILE A 61 -2.07 27.20 1.34
C ILE A 61 -0.56 26.98 1.16
N VAL A 62 0.21 28.02 0.85
CA VAL A 62 1.67 27.94 0.72
C VAL A 62 2.33 27.62 2.06
N LEU A 63 1.88 28.23 3.16
CA LEU A 63 2.32 27.93 4.52
C LEU A 63 2.02 26.48 4.91
N PHE A 64 0.82 25.99 4.59
CA PHE A 64 0.45 24.59 4.79
C PHE A 64 1.40 23.65 4.03
N ARG A 65 1.76 23.98 2.80
CA ARG A 65 2.75 23.21 2.01
C ARG A 65 4.18 23.27 2.56
N LEU A 66 4.52 24.29 3.35
CA LEU A 66 5.80 24.43 4.06
C LEU A 66 5.82 23.71 5.41
N ASP A 67 4.73 23.07 5.81
CA ASP A 67 4.54 22.47 7.14
C ASP A 67 4.58 23.51 8.28
N ASN A 68 4.40 24.80 7.95
CA ASN A 68 4.17 25.85 8.95
C ASN A 68 2.68 25.86 9.34
N LEU A 69 2.26 24.78 10.01
CA LEU A 69 0.86 24.48 10.26
C LEU A 69 0.19 25.49 11.20
N GLU A 70 0.92 26.00 12.20
CA GLU A 70 0.40 26.99 13.14
C GLU A 70 0.03 28.30 12.44
N GLU A 71 0.95 28.83 11.63
CA GLU A 71 0.72 30.06 10.88
C GLU A 71 -0.31 29.86 9.77
N ALA A 72 -0.28 28.71 9.08
CA ALA A 72 -1.29 28.35 8.10
C ALA A 72 -2.70 28.33 8.73
N GLU A 73 -2.85 27.77 9.93
CA GLU A 73 -4.13 27.73 10.65
C GLU A 73 -4.64 29.13 10.96
N ARG A 74 -3.75 29.99 11.49
CA ARG A 74 -4.06 31.37 11.82
C ARG A 74 -4.56 32.14 10.60
N VAL A 75 -3.83 32.06 9.49
CA VAL A 75 -4.16 32.73 8.23
C VAL A 75 -5.46 32.20 7.65
N LEU A 76 -5.66 30.88 7.61
CA LEU A 76 -6.85 30.27 7.03
C LEU A 76 -8.11 30.51 7.88
N ARG A 77 -7.99 30.58 9.21
CA ARG A 77 -9.10 31.01 10.09
C ARG A 77 -9.51 32.45 9.80
N ASP A 78 -8.57 33.38 9.65
CA ASP A 78 -8.88 34.77 9.27
C ASP A 78 -9.57 34.84 7.90
N VAL A 79 -9.10 34.08 6.92
CA VAL A 79 -9.72 34.01 5.59
C VAL A 79 -11.16 33.50 5.69
N ARG A 80 -11.41 32.47 6.52
CA ARG A 80 -12.73 31.83 6.69
C ARG A 80 -13.81 32.80 7.18
N GLU A 81 -13.46 33.80 7.98
CA GLU A 81 -14.41 34.81 8.51
C GLU A 81 -14.90 35.79 7.44
N ARG A 82 -14.29 35.79 6.25
CA ARG A 82 -14.66 36.70 5.16
C ARG A 82 -15.78 36.12 4.27
N PRO A 83 -16.60 36.97 3.63
CA PRO A 83 -17.56 36.52 2.63
C PRO A 83 -16.86 35.81 1.47
N MET A 84 -17.31 34.61 1.12
CA MET A 84 -16.77 33.83 0.01
C MET A 84 -17.78 32.81 -0.53
N PRO A 85 -17.61 32.32 -1.77
CA PRO A 85 -18.44 31.26 -2.32
C PRO A 85 -18.40 29.98 -1.45
N PRO A 86 -19.51 29.22 -1.37
CA PRO A 86 -19.56 27.99 -0.57
C PRO A 86 -18.48 26.96 -0.93
N SER A 87 -18.12 26.85 -2.21
CA SER A 87 -17.04 25.96 -2.68
C SER A 87 -15.67 26.34 -2.11
N LEU A 88 -15.37 27.63 -2.05
CA LEU A 88 -14.10 28.13 -1.50
C LEU A 88 -14.05 27.96 0.02
N ARG A 89 -15.19 28.17 0.69
CA ARG A 89 -15.32 27.91 2.13
C ARG A 89 -15.06 26.44 2.45
N ALA A 90 -15.61 25.53 1.65
CA ALA A 90 -15.36 24.09 1.81
C ALA A 90 -13.89 23.71 1.61
N GLU A 91 -13.18 24.38 0.70
CA GLU A 91 -11.74 24.19 0.50
C GLU A 91 -10.93 24.65 1.73
N VAL A 92 -11.22 25.85 2.26
CA VAL A 92 -10.59 26.37 3.49
C VAL A 92 -10.85 25.43 4.69
N ASP A 93 -12.10 24.99 4.86
CA ASP A 93 -12.48 24.06 5.92
C ASP A 93 -11.77 22.71 5.76
N GLY A 94 -11.50 22.29 4.53
CA GLY A 94 -10.65 21.14 4.22
C GLY A 94 -9.23 21.31 4.76
N TYR A 95 -8.55 22.40 4.42
CA TYR A 95 -7.19 22.67 4.92
C TYR A 95 -7.13 22.79 6.45
N LEU A 96 -8.11 23.46 7.07
CA LEU A 96 -8.17 23.58 8.54
C LEU A 96 -8.35 22.22 9.23
N ARG A 97 -9.17 21.34 8.66
CA ARG A 97 -9.33 19.97 9.15
C ARG A 97 -8.02 19.19 9.04
N GLU A 98 -7.33 19.26 7.90
CA GLU A 98 -6.03 18.63 7.68
C GLU A 98 -4.96 19.14 8.66
N ILE A 99 -4.91 20.47 8.90
CA ILE A 99 -3.99 21.05 9.88
C ILE A 99 -4.27 20.48 11.28
N ARG A 100 -5.53 20.48 11.70
CA ARG A 100 -5.92 19.94 13.01
C ARG A 100 -5.49 18.47 13.17
N LEU A 101 -5.71 17.64 12.14
CA LEU A 101 -5.29 16.23 12.15
C LEU A 101 -3.76 16.08 12.20
N ARG A 102 -3.03 16.84 11.38
CA ARG A 102 -1.55 16.79 11.36
C ARG A 102 -0.90 17.24 12.66
N ARG A 103 -1.56 18.14 13.41
CA ARG A 103 -1.10 18.64 14.71
C ARG A 103 -1.41 17.69 15.88
N GLN A 104 -2.30 16.71 15.71
CA GLN A 104 -2.57 15.75 16.78
C GLN A 104 -1.35 14.84 16.99
N ALA A 105 -0.94 14.67 18.25
CA ALA A 105 0.09 13.71 18.61
C ALA A 105 -0.33 12.28 18.26
N THR A 106 -1.60 11.93 18.49
CA THR A 106 -2.18 10.65 18.11
C THR A 106 -3.11 10.80 16.93
N ARG A 107 -2.93 9.97 15.90
CA ARG A 107 -3.80 9.93 14.72
C ARG A 107 -4.31 8.52 14.50
N PHE A 108 -5.59 8.42 14.13
CA PHE A 108 -6.20 7.16 13.72
C PHE A 108 -6.56 7.19 12.25
N ALA A 109 -6.47 6.03 11.61
CA ALA A 109 -6.92 5.81 10.25
C ALA A 109 -7.81 4.56 10.23
N ALA A 110 -8.89 4.62 9.47
CA ALA A 110 -9.74 3.48 9.19
C ALA A 110 -9.94 3.35 7.69
N SER A 111 -9.95 2.11 7.18
CA SER A 111 -10.33 1.84 5.81
C SER A 111 -11.23 0.61 5.71
N LEU A 112 -12.17 0.68 4.77
CA LEU A 112 -13.10 -0.38 4.43
C LEU A 112 -13.04 -0.59 2.92
N GLY A 113 -12.78 -1.82 2.51
CA GLY A 113 -12.75 -2.27 1.13
C GLY A 113 -13.74 -3.40 0.92
N LEU A 114 -14.57 -3.28 -0.13
CA LEU A 114 -15.44 -4.33 -0.61
C LEU A 114 -15.09 -4.63 -2.06
N GLY A 115 -15.09 -5.90 -2.44
CA GLY A 115 -14.81 -6.23 -3.83
C GLY A 115 -15.25 -7.60 -4.27
N TYR A 116 -14.99 -7.85 -5.54
CA TYR A 116 -15.35 -9.07 -6.24
C TYR A 116 -14.14 -9.58 -6.98
N GLN A 117 -13.89 -10.88 -6.89
CA GLN A 117 -12.77 -11.54 -7.55
C GLN A 117 -13.26 -12.71 -8.40
N PHE A 118 -12.60 -12.90 -9.52
CA PHE A 118 -12.72 -14.08 -10.37
C PHE A 118 -11.36 -14.77 -10.48
N ASP A 119 -11.33 -16.08 -10.25
CA ASP A 119 -10.17 -16.96 -10.34
C ASP A 119 -10.39 -18.00 -11.45
N THR A 120 -9.38 -18.22 -12.29
CA THR A 120 -9.47 -19.27 -13.32
C THR A 120 -9.17 -20.68 -12.79
N ASN A 121 -8.43 -20.80 -11.69
CA ASN A 121 -7.94 -22.05 -11.11
C ASN A 121 -7.83 -21.93 -9.58
N ARG A 122 -8.96 -21.75 -8.90
CA ARG A 122 -9.02 -21.47 -7.46
C ARG A 122 -8.41 -22.60 -6.63
N ASN A 123 -8.65 -23.85 -7.01
CA ASN A 123 -8.13 -25.05 -6.35
C ASN A 123 -6.70 -25.45 -6.77
N ALA A 124 -5.99 -24.58 -7.49
CA ALA A 124 -4.60 -24.82 -7.94
C ALA A 124 -4.38 -26.17 -8.64
N ALA A 125 -5.34 -26.61 -9.46
CA ALA A 125 -5.26 -27.90 -10.13
C ALA A 125 -4.02 -27.98 -11.05
N PRO A 126 -3.28 -29.11 -11.06
CA PRO A 126 -2.10 -29.29 -11.90
C PRO A 126 -2.37 -29.10 -13.40
N SER A 127 -1.43 -28.45 -14.09
CA SER A 127 -1.52 -28.19 -15.54
C SER A 127 -1.44 -29.49 -16.36
N SER A 128 -0.79 -30.51 -15.83
CA SER A 128 -0.68 -31.85 -16.42
C SER A 128 -2.00 -32.63 -16.42
N LYS A 129 -3.01 -32.15 -15.68
CA LYS A 129 -4.26 -32.87 -15.39
C LYS A 129 -4.04 -34.20 -14.65
N GLN A 130 -2.89 -34.36 -14.02
CA GLN A 130 -2.51 -35.52 -13.22
C GLN A 130 -1.89 -35.08 -11.89
N ARG A 131 -2.00 -35.92 -10.87
CA ARG A 131 -1.25 -35.83 -9.61
C ARG A 131 -0.43 -37.11 -9.44
N LEU A 132 0.73 -36.99 -8.83
CA LEU A 132 1.54 -38.10 -8.39
C LEU A 132 1.09 -38.55 -7.01
N LEU A 133 1.05 -39.87 -6.85
CA LEU A 133 0.98 -40.59 -5.58
C LEU A 133 2.10 -41.63 -5.62
N SER A 134 3.14 -41.44 -4.81
CA SER A 134 4.35 -42.27 -4.82
C SER A 134 4.94 -42.45 -6.24
N ASP A 135 5.13 -41.33 -6.96
CA ASP A 135 5.56 -41.26 -8.37
C ASP A 135 4.62 -41.89 -9.41
N SER A 136 3.49 -42.46 -8.99
CA SER A 136 2.46 -42.97 -9.91
C SER A 136 1.52 -41.84 -10.35
N PRO A 137 1.37 -41.57 -11.66
CA PRO A 137 0.47 -40.55 -12.15
C PRO A 137 -1.00 -41.01 -12.10
N ILE A 138 -1.83 -40.24 -11.40
CA ILE A 138 -3.28 -40.43 -11.29
C ILE A 138 -3.97 -39.24 -11.98
N GLY A 139 -4.90 -39.55 -12.89
CA GLY A 139 -5.69 -38.53 -13.58
C GLY A 139 -6.65 -37.79 -12.65
N LEU A 140 -6.79 -36.47 -12.84
CA LEU A 140 -7.72 -35.67 -12.05
C LEU A 140 -9.18 -35.99 -12.42
N SER A 141 -10.00 -36.23 -11.39
CA SER A 141 -11.45 -36.46 -11.50
C SER A 141 -12.22 -35.52 -10.56
N GLY A 142 -13.52 -35.36 -10.81
CA GLY A 142 -14.41 -34.58 -9.95
C GLY A 142 -13.90 -33.18 -9.60
N THR A 143 -13.93 -32.86 -8.30
CA THR A 143 -13.51 -31.58 -7.71
C THR A 143 -12.00 -31.32 -7.77
N SER A 144 -11.18 -32.33 -8.08
CA SER A 144 -9.73 -32.17 -8.23
C SER A 144 -9.32 -31.59 -9.59
N ARG A 145 -10.23 -31.55 -10.57
CA ARG A 145 -9.99 -30.86 -11.85
C ARG A 145 -9.95 -29.34 -11.65
N LYS A 146 -9.38 -28.61 -12.60
CA LYS A 146 -9.33 -27.14 -12.58
C LYS A 146 -10.72 -26.53 -12.36
N ARG A 147 -10.88 -25.76 -11.28
CA ARG A 147 -12.11 -25.05 -10.96
C ARG A 147 -11.89 -23.55 -11.07
N ARG A 148 -12.70 -22.89 -11.91
CA ARG A 148 -12.87 -21.45 -11.86
C ARG A 148 -13.79 -21.11 -10.70
N ASP A 149 -13.59 -19.97 -10.08
CA ASP A 149 -14.47 -19.51 -9.01
C ASP A 149 -14.58 -18.00 -8.98
N THR A 150 -15.59 -17.54 -8.25
CA THR A 150 -15.80 -16.14 -7.93
C THR A 150 -15.84 -15.97 -6.41
N SER A 151 -15.45 -14.81 -5.91
CA SER A 151 -15.50 -14.53 -4.47
C SER A 151 -15.88 -13.09 -4.15
N LEU A 152 -16.55 -12.92 -3.01
CA LEU A 152 -16.75 -11.64 -2.36
C LEU A 152 -15.55 -11.39 -1.44
N LEU A 153 -15.00 -10.17 -1.50
CA LEU A 153 -13.88 -9.74 -0.67
C LEU A 153 -14.33 -8.62 0.26
N LEU A 154 -13.94 -8.73 1.53
CA LEU A 154 -14.02 -7.67 2.53
C LEU A 154 -12.62 -7.45 3.12
N ILE A 155 -12.21 -6.19 3.18
CA ILE A 155 -10.94 -5.76 3.77
C ILE A 155 -11.23 -4.62 4.73
N GLU A 156 -10.83 -4.77 5.98
CA GLU A 156 -10.95 -3.76 7.01
C GLU A 156 -9.57 -3.49 7.57
N SER A 157 -9.22 -2.23 7.76
CA SER A 157 -7.94 -1.85 8.35
C SER A 157 -8.14 -0.68 9.30
N LEU A 158 -7.59 -0.80 10.51
CA LEU A 158 -7.50 0.25 11.50
C LEU A 158 -6.02 0.48 11.80
N GLY A 159 -5.58 1.73 11.77
CA GLY A 159 -4.21 2.11 12.09
C GLY A 159 -4.18 3.21 13.13
N PHE A 160 -3.15 3.21 13.98
CA PHE A 160 -2.82 4.33 14.83
C PHE A 160 -1.35 4.71 14.71
N THR A 161 -1.07 6.00 14.86
CA THR A 161 0.28 6.52 15.03
C THR A 161 0.27 7.51 16.19
N HIS A 162 1.30 7.47 17.04
CA HIS A 162 1.47 8.43 18.12
C HIS A 162 2.88 9.00 18.09
N ASP A 163 3.00 10.32 17.90
CA ASP A 163 4.25 11.05 18.03
C ASP A 163 4.64 11.18 19.51
N LEU A 164 5.83 10.70 19.85
CA LEU A 164 6.36 10.72 21.21
C LEU A 164 6.87 12.11 21.65
N GLY A 165 6.87 13.10 20.75
CA GLY A 165 7.25 14.48 21.06
C GLY A 165 8.76 14.74 21.14
N PHE A 166 9.59 13.74 20.81
CA PHE A 166 11.04 13.91 20.71
C PHE A 166 11.41 14.71 19.46
N GLN A 167 12.47 15.52 19.52
CA GLN A 167 12.95 16.31 18.38
C GLN A 167 13.24 15.45 17.13
N ALA A 168 13.66 14.20 17.33
CA ALA A 168 13.93 13.26 16.24
C ALA A 168 12.65 12.68 15.60
N GLY A 169 11.45 12.90 16.16
CA GLY A 169 10.18 12.45 15.60
C GLY A 169 9.94 10.94 15.75
N HIS A 170 10.28 10.37 16.91
CA HIS A 170 10.00 8.96 17.21
C HIS A 170 8.49 8.72 17.35
N GLN A 171 8.02 7.56 16.91
CA GLN A 171 6.58 7.28 16.86
C GLN A 171 6.27 5.89 17.40
N LEU A 172 5.14 5.75 18.10
CA LEU A 172 4.48 4.46 18.29
C LEU A 172 3.53 4.23 17.13
N ILE A 173 3.42 2.97 16.71
CA ILE A 173 2.54 2.56 15.63
C ILE A 173 1.78 1.31 16.02
N GLY A 174 0.61 1.13 15.44
CA GLY A 174 -0.09 -0.14 15.47
C GLY A 174 -1.17 -0.22 14.41
N SER A 175 -1.52 -1.44 14.04
CA SER A 175 -2.56 -1.74 13.07
C SER A 175 -3.33 -3.00 13.43
N PHE A 176 -4.56 -3.04 12.94
CA PHE A 176 -5.41 -4.20 12.86
C PHE A 176 -5.91 -4.32 11.42
N ASP A 177 -5.72 -5.48 10.81
CA ASP A 177 -6.19 -5.79 9.48
C ASP A 177 -7.07 -7.05 9.52
N HIS A 178 -8.24 -6.98 8.88
CA HIS A 178 -9.14 -8.11 8.69
C HIS A 178 -9.40 -8.30 7.20
N PHE A 179 -9.17 -9.53 6.73
CA PHE A 179 -9.45 -9.96 5.36
C PHE A 179 -10.46 -11.10 5.40
N LEU A 180 -11.48 -11.02 4.56
CA LEU A 180 -12.44 -12.09 4.33
C LEU A 180 -12.60 -12.30 2.82
N GLY A 181 -12.53 -13.56 2.39
CA GLY A 181 -12.72 -13.98 1.01
C GLY A 181 -13.65 -15.18 0.93
N GLU A 182 -14.95 -14.91 0.77
CA GLU A 182 -16.00 -15.92 0.64
C GLU A 182 -16.11 -16.38 -0.81
N GLN A 183 -15.88 -17.66 -1.05
CA GLN A 183 -15.94 -18.31 -2.35
C GLN A 183 -17.38 -18.64 -2.74
N THR A 184 -17.68 -18.66 -4.04
CA THR A 184 -19.03 -18.98 -4.53
C THR A 184 -19.21 -20.48 -4.71
N THR A 185 -18.16 -21.21 -5.11
CA THR A 185 -18.28 -22.64 -5.44
C THR A 185 -17.23 -23.53 -4.78
N VAL A 186 -16.06 -23.00 -4.43
CA VAL A 186 -14.95 -23.72 -3.78
C VAL A 186 -14.86 -23.23 -2.33
N ASP A 187 -15.94 -23.41 -1.58
CA ASP A 187 -16.15 -22.95 -0.18
C ASP A 187 -15.19 -23.58 0.82
N ASP A 188 -14.64 -24.75 0.49
CA ASP A 188 -13.50 -25.39 1.16
C ASP A 188 -12.21 -24.52 1.14
N LEU A 189 -12.22 -23.42 0.37
CA LEU A 189 -11.17 -22.41 0.30
C LEU A 189 -11.64 -21.00 0.73
N ASP A 190 -12.72 -20.91 1.51
CA ASP A 190 -13.11 -19.70 2.24
C ASP A 190 -11.99 -19.31 3.19
N LEU A 191 -11.53 -18.06 3.09
CA LEU A 191 -10.37 -17.56 3.83
C LEU A 191 -10.78 -16.36 4.68
N GLN A 192 -10.47 -16.41 5.97
CA GLN A 192 -10.55 -15.28 6.88
C GLN A 192 -9.20 -15.09 7.56
N ALA A 193 -8.69 -13.86 7.63
CA ALA A 193 -7.45 -13.56 8.32
C ALA A 193 -7.59 -12.30 9.16
N PHE A 194 -7.10 -12.36 10.40
CA PHE A 194 -6.93 -11.23 11.30
C PHE A 194 -5.43 -11.03 11.53
N SER A 195 -4.96 -9.79 11.46
CA SER A 195 -3.58 -9.42 11.75
C SER A 195 -3.56 -8.26 12.73
N PHE A 196 -2.76 -8.38 13.77
CA PHE A 196 -2.47 -7.32 14.72
C PHE A 196 -0.98 -7.03 14.67
N GLU A 197 -0.59 -5.77 14.52
CA GLU A 197 0.81 -5.35 14.53
C GLU A 197 0.98 -4.12 15.41
N GLY A 198 2.07 -4.06 16.17
CA GLY A 198 2.34 -2.94 17.08
C GLY A 198 3.82 -2.77 17.35
N GLY A 199 4.28 -1.53 17.49
CA GLY A 199 5.69 -1.25 17.72
C GLY A 199 6.04 0.22 17.65
N ALA A 200 7.29 0.49 17.26
CA ALA A 200 7.82 1.84 17.22
C ALA A 200 8.68 2.10 15.99
N ILE A 201 8.70 3.37 15.58
CA ILE A 201 9.62 3.93 14.60
C ILE A 201 10.61 4.81 15.36
N VAL A 202 11.86 4.38 15.40
CA VAL A 202 12.99 5.10 15.99
C VAL A 202 13.81 5.72 14.88
N ARG A 203 13.81 7.05 14.81
CA ARG A 203 14.53 7.82 13.79
C ARG A 203 15.92 8.15 14.26
N THR A 204 16.94 7.67 13.56
CA THR A 204 18.34 7.93 13.90
C THR A 204 19.01 8.76 12.80
N TRP A 205 20.23 9.24 13.06
CA TRP A 205 21.00 9.97 12.05
C TRP A 205 21.36 9.08 10.83
N LEU A 206 21.39 7.76 11.02
CA LEU A 206 21.80 6.80 10.00
C LEU A 206 20.60 6.28 9.18
N ALA A 207 19.51 5.93 9.87
CA ALA A 207 18.32 5.33 9.28
C ALA A 207 17.13 5.42 10.24
N ASP A 208 15.92 5.33 9.69
CA ASP A 208 14.71 5.06 10.44
C ASP A 208 14.62 3.55 10.70
N VAL A 209 14.42 3.18 11.97
CA VAL A 209 14.30 1.80 12.42
C VAL A 209 12.86 1.56 12.86
N THR A 210 12.16 0.66 12.18
CA THR A 210 10.83 0.21 12.58
C THR A 210 10.96 -1.16 13.23
N ALA A 211 10.58 -1.28 14.49
CA ALA A 211 10.55 -2.56 15.20
C ALA A 211 9.12 -2.84 15.66
N THR A 212 8.55 -3.95 15.22
CA THR A 212 7.17 -4.34 15.47
C THR A 212 7.07 -5.80 15.91
N GLY A 213 6.13 -6.08 16.80
CA GLY A 213 5.61 -7.42 17.03
C GLY A 213 4.25 -7.56 16.35
N PHE A 214 3.95 -8.75 15.84
CA PHE A 214 2.67 -9.01 15.19
C PHE A 214 2.12 -10.40 15.56
N PHE A 215 0.83 -10.58 15.29
CA PHE A 215 0.13 -11.85 15.43
C PHE A 215 -0.91 -11.97 14.31
N ASP A 216 -0.80 -13.05 13.53
CA ASP A 216 -1.78 -13.38 12.50
C ASP A 216 -2.60 -14.61 12.91
N HIS A 217 -3.91 -14.56 12.74
CA HIS A 217 -4.83 -15.69 12.84
C HIS A 217 -5.50 -15.89 11.49
N VAL A 218 -5.36 -17.08 10.92
CA VAL A 218 -5.97 -17.44 9.64
C VAL A 218 -6.89 -18.62 9.83
N SER A 219 -8.13 -18.45 9.37
CA SER A 219 -9.10 -19.53 9.22
C SER A 219 -9.25 -19.90 7.75
N LEU A 220 -9.27 -21.20 7.47
CA LEU A 220 -9.49 -21.78 6.15
C LEU A 220 -10.65 -22.77 6.29
N SER A 221 -11.60 -22.75 5.36
CA SER A 221 -12.84 -23.54 5.48
C SER A 221 -13.57 -23.28 6.81
N ARG A 222 -13.51 -22.03 7.30
CA ARG A 222 -14.10 -21.58 8.57
C ARG A 222 -13.53 -22.30 9.82
N GLU A 223 -12.44 -23.02 9.67
CA GLU A 223 -11.69 -23.65 10.76
C GLU A 223 -10.37 -22.92 10.98
N THR A 224 -9.91 -22.84 12.23
CA THR A 224 -8.59 -22.24 12.51
C THR A 224 -7.51 -23.08 11.85
N PHE A 225 -6.73 -22.46 10.97
CA PHE A 225 -5.73 -23.14 10.14
C PHE A 225 -4.30 -22.74 10.52
N LEU A 226 -4.08 -21.48 10.87
CA LEU A 226 -2.75 -20.95 11.19
C LEU A 226 -2.81 -19.87 12.27
N LEU A 227 -1.89 -19.98 13.23
CA LEU A 227 -1.55 -18.94 14.20
C LEU A 227 -0.08 -18.56 14.01
N SER A 228 0.19 -17.27 13.85
CA SER A 228 1.54 -16.79 13.48
C SER A 228 1.95 -15.54 14.26
N PRO A 229 2.39 -15.68 15.53
CA PRO A 229 3.12 -14.61 16.19
C PRO A 229 4.50 -14.40 15.56
N GLY A 230 4.98 -13.16 15.56
CA GLY A 230 6.33 -12.88 15.10
C GLY A 230 6.80 -11.46 15.37
N VAL A 231 8.00 -11.16 14.88
CA VAL A 231 8.64 -9.85 14.99
C VAL A 231 9.16 -9.40 13.63
N ASN A 232 9.14 -8.10 13.42
CA ASN A 232 9.67 -7.47 12.21
C ASN A 232 10.56 -6.30 12.59
N VAL A 233 11.74 -6.26 11.99
CA VAL A 233 12.68 -5.14 12.10
C VAL A 233 13.00 -4.64 10.70
N ALA A 234 12.64 -3.40 10.41
CA ALA A 234 12.90 -2.75 9.14
C ALA A 234 13.79 -1.52 9.34
N LEU A 235 14.67 -1.31 8.38
CA LEU A 235 15.56 -0.16 8.27
C LEU A 235 15.22 0.58 6.98
N GLN A 236 15.08 1.90 7.06
CA GLN A 236 14.86 2.75 5.90
C GLN A 236 15.82 3.94 5.93
N ARG A 237 16.41 4.28 4.78
CA ARG A 237 17.30 5.43 4.64
C ARG A 237 17.09 6.16 3.33
N ASP A 238 16.79 7.45 3.42
CA ASP A 238 16.82 8.35 2.27
C ASP A 238 18.28 8.74 1.95
N LEU A 239 18.87 8.13 0.92
CA LEU A 239 20.20 8.51 0.44
C LEU A 239 20.17 9.82 -0.33
N THR A 240 19.10 10.05 -1.09
CA THR A 240 18.84 11.30 -1.79
C THR A 240 17.34 11.59 -1.79
N LYS A 241 16.90 12.77 -2.25
CA LYS A 241 15.48 13.09 -2.44
C LYS A 241 14.74 12.14 -3.41
N ARG A 242 15.46 11.34 -4.20
CA ARG A 242 14.90 10.38 -5.16
C ARG A 242 15.18 8.93 -4.83
N LEU A 243 16.19 8.64 -4.01
CA LEU A 243 16.65 7.29 -3.74
C LEU A 243 16.48 6.99 -2.25
N ASN A 244 15.63 6.01 -1.98
CA ASN A 244 15.39 5.44 -0.68
C ASN A 244 15.88 3.99 -0.68
N LEU A 245 16.65 3.60 0.33
CA LEU A 245 17.05 2.22 0.56
C LEU A 245 16.27 1.64 1.72
N PHE A 246 15.95 0.35 1.64
CA PHE A 246 15.30 -0.36 2.72
C PHE A 246 15.89 -1.76 2.90
N ALA A 247 15.84 -2.24 4.13
CA ALA A 247 16.11 -3.63 4.50
C ALA A 247 15.14 -4.04 5.59
N ALA A 248 14.75 -5.32 5.64
CA ALA A 248 13.88 -5.82 6.69
C ALA A 248 14.20 -7.28 7.00
N ASN A 249 14.03 -7.66 8.26
CA ASN A 249 13.99 -9.04 8.71
C ASN A 249 12.64 -9.28 9.40
N ARG A 250 11.93 -10.32 8.97
CA ARG A 250 10.67 -10.77 9.58
C ARG A 250 10.84 -12.22 9.99
N TRP A 251 10.80 -12.45 11.30
CA TRP A 251 10.75 -13.78 11.88
C TRP A 251 9.32 -14.07 12.34
N THR A 252 8.84 -15.27 12.05
CA THR A 252 7.49 -15.73 12.39
C THR A 252 7.55 -17.17 12.88
N HIS A 253 6.88 -17.47 13.99
CA HIS A 253 6.58 -18.86 14.34
C HIS A 253 5.23 -19.23 13.75
N GLU A 254 5.16 -20.16 12.80
CA GLU A 254 3.91 -20.55 12.14
C GLU A 254 3.38 -21.86 12.77
N ASP A 255 2.28 -21.80 13.52
CA ASP A 255 1.60 -22.97 14.11
C ASP A 255 0.38 -23.35 13.27
N PHE A 256 0.48 -24.49 12.58
CA PHE A 256 -0.56 -24.98 11.68
C PHE A 256 -1.46 -25.99 12.39
N HIS A 257 -2.77 -25.78 12.25
CA HIS A 257 -3.80 -26.68 12.78
C HIS A 257 -4.38 -27.55 11.67
N GLY A 258 -4.68 -28.80 12.01
CA GLY A 258 -5.40 -29.70 11.11
C GLY A 258 -6.85 -29.22 10.95
N ILE A 259 -7.31 -29.21 9.71
CA ILE A 259 -8.70 -28.90 9.33
C ILE A 259 -9.30 -30.09 8.56
N THR A 260 -10.60 -30.09 8.34
CA THR A 260 -11.31 -31.17 7.63
C THR A 260 -10.69 -31.47 6.26
N GLU A 261 -10.29 -30.45 5.52
CA GLU A 261 -9.71 -30.54 4.17
C GLU A 261 -8.24 -30.94 4.15
N ASN A 262 -7.53 -30.77 5.27
CA ASN A 262 -6.09 -30.97 5.34
C ASN A 262 -5.63 -31.34 6.77
N ALA A 263 -5.85 -32.59 7.14
CA ALA A 263 -5.40 -33.13 8.42
C ALA A 263 -3.86 -33.12 8.61
N ALA A 264 -3.09 -33.09 7.50
CA ALA A 264 -1.62 -33.06 7.51
C ALA A 264 -1.05 -31.63 7.67
N ALA A 265 -1.90 -30.60 7.76
CA ALA A 265 -1.44 -29.22 7.94
C ALA A 265 -0.42 -29.01 9.09
N PRO A 266 -0.56 -29.67 10.26
CA PRO A 266 0.40 -29.52 11.36
C PRO A 266 1.84 -29.85 10.99
N GLU A 267 2.09 -30.68 9.98
CA GLU A 267 3.43 -31.01 9.49
C GLU A 267 4.21 -29.80 8.96
N ARG A 268 3.52 -28.69 8.66
CA ARG A 268 4.11 -27.42 8.21
C ARG A 268 4.53 -26.49 9.35
N THR A 269 4.19 -26.85 10.59
CA THR A 269 4.50 -26.03 11.78
C THR A 269 6.00 -25.83 11.92
N GLY A 270 6.42 -24.60 12.14
CA GLY A 270 7.83 -24.27 12.34
C GLY A 270 8.13 -22.82 12.03
N ASP A 271 9.36 -22.41 12.32
CA ASP A 271 9.79 -21.03 12.15
C ASP A 271 9.96 -20.66 10.67
N ARG A 272 9.69 -19.40 10.37
CA ARG A 272 9.90 -18.81 9.05
C ARG A 272 10.61 -17.46 9.22
N ASP A 273 11.77 -17.34 8.60
CA ASP A 273 12.56 -16.11 8.59
C ASP A 273 12.67 -15.56 7.17
N ILE A 274 12.40 -14.27 6.99
CA ILE A 274 12.52 -13.58 5.71
C ILE A 274 13.43 -12.38 5.89
N VAL A 275 14.57 -12.40 5.22
CA VAL A 275 15.49 -11.26 5.13
C VAL A 275 15.34 -10.64 3.75
N SER A 276 15.07 -9.34 3.69
CA SER A 276 14.86 -8.62 2.44
C SER A 276 15.61 -7.30 2.40
N GLY A 277 15.91 -6.84 1.18
CA GLY A 277 16.54 -5.55 0.96
C GLY A 277 16.27 -5.03 -0.44
N GLY A 278 16.26 -3.72 -0.60
CA GLY A 278 15.96 -3.11 -1.89
C GLY A 278 16.11 -1.60 -1.90
N ALA A 279 15.66 -1.03 -3.01
CA ALA A 279 15.69 0.40 -3.25
C ALA A 279 14.41 0.86 -3.94
N ARG A 280 13.95 2.06 -3.56
CA ARG A 280 12.93 2.81 -4.26
C ARG A 280 13.56 4.04 -4.90
N TYR A 281 13.35 4.20 -6.20
CA TYR A 281 13.83 5.33 -6.98
C TYR A 281 12.67 6.12 -7.61
N ALA A 282 12.55 7.40 -7.26
CA ALA A 282 11.60 8.33 -7.87
C ALA A 282 12.13 8.80 -9.24
N LEU A 283 11.56 8.24 -10.31
CA LEU A 283 11.84 8.64 -11.70
C LEU A 283 11.40 10.08 -11.96
N SER A 284 10.24 10.46 -11.40
CA SER A 284 9.65 11.79 -11.44
C SER A 284 8.76 12.00 -10.21
N PRO A 285 8.20 13.20 -9.98
CA PRO A 285 7.21 13.40 -8.91
C PRO A 285 5.96 12.51 -9.04
N ALA A 286 5.69 11.97 -10.22
CA ALA A 286 4.54 11.13 -10.51
C ALA A 286 4.89 9.64 -10.66
N MET A 287 6.17 9.25 -10.72
CA MET A 287 6.58 7.88 -11.03
C MET A 287 7.69 7.42 -10.10
N ALA A 288 7.55 6.22 -9.54
CA ALA A 288 8.56 5.58 -8.74
C ALA A 288 8.68 4.09 -9.09
N VAL A 289 9.91 3.59 -9.08
CA VAL A 289 10.21 2.16 -9.24
C VAL A 289 10.82 1.64 -7.94
N THR A 290 10.38 0.46 -7.52
CA THR A 290 10.97 -0.26 -6.39
C THR A 290 11.52 -1.58 -6.90
N ALA A 291 12.74 -1.93 -6.48
CA ALA A 291 13.33 -3.22 -6.75
C ALA A 291 13.90 -3.79 -5.44
N GLY A 292 13.75 -5.08 -5.23
CA GLY A 292 14.25 -5.73 -4.02
C GLY A 292 14.47 -7.22 -4.21
N LEU A 293 15.20 -7.78 -3.27
CA LEU A 293 15.49 -9.20 -3.15
C LEU A 293 15.13 -9.67 -1.76
N ALA A 294 14.73 -10.93 -1.64
CA ALA A 294 14.47 -11.57 -0.36
C ALA A 294 15.06 -12.98 -0.36
N TYR A 295 15.61 -13.36 0.79
CA TYR A 295 15.90 -14.73 1.16
C TYR A 295 14.90 -15.16 2.23
N GLU A 296 14.43 -16.38 2.13
CA GLU A 296 13.46 -16.98 3.03
C GLU A 296 13.97 -18.34 3.49
N ASN A 297 13.95 -18.58 4.80
CA ASN A 297 14.17 -19.91 5.37
C ASN A 297 12.90 -20.35 6.08
N LYS A 298 12.36 -21.51 5.68
CA LYS A 298 11.19 -22.11 6.29
C LYS A 298 11.57 -23.43 6.93
N GLN A 299 11.42 -23.52 8.24
CA GLN A 299 11.49 -24.76 9.00
C GLN A 299 10.10 -25.36 9.17
N ALA A 300 10.02 -26.68 9.24
CA ALA A 300 8.77 -27.40 9.38
C ALA A 300 8.97 -28.69 10.19
N LYS A 301 7.93 -29.15 10.89
CA LYS A 301 7.91 -30.44 11.60
C LYS A 301 8.25 -31.60 10.66
N ALA A 302 7.73 -31.58 9.44
CA ALA A 302 8.11 -32.52 8.39
C ALA A 302 9.11 -31.87 7.41
N PRO A 303 10.31 -32.44 7.21
CA PRO A 303 11.36 -31.83 6.38
C PRO A 303 10.96 -31.57 4.91
N TYR A 304 10.02 -32.34 4.34
CA TYR A 304 9.53 -32.08 2.98
C TYR A 304 8.63 -30.82 2.86
N ASN A 305 8.27 -30.19 3.98
CA ASN A 305 7.63 -28.87 4.01
C ASN A 305 8.63 -27.74 4.33
N ALA A 306 9.87 -28.07 4.73
CA ALA A 306 10.93 -27.10 4.95
C ALA A 306 11.62 -26.76 3.61
N TYR A 307 12.06 -25.51 3.48
CA TYR A 307 12.72 -25.03 2.27
C TYR A 307 13.53 -23.75 2.48
N ASP A 308 14.49 -23.55 1.57
CA ASP A 308 15.12 -22.25 1.32
C ASP A 308 14.51 -21.59 0.07
N GLY A 309 14.24 -20.30 0.19
CA GLY A 309 13.58 -19.47 -0.80
C GLY A 309 14.41 -18.25 -1.21
N PHE A 310 14.36 -17.90 -2.49
CA PHE A 310 14.88 -16.62 -3.00
C PHE A 310 13.82 -15.94 -3.86
N ALA A 311 13.58 -14.65 -3.63
CA ALA A 311 12.64 -13.87 -4.42
C ALA A 311 13.27 -12.57 -4.95
N LEU A 312 12.95 -12.24 -6.20
CA LEU A 312 13.19 -10.93 -6.81
C LEU A 312 11.86 -10.22 -6.98
N ASN A 313 11.77 -8.99 -6.48
CA ASN A 313 10.56 -8.19 -6.50
C ASN A 313 10.83 -6.87 -7.23
N GLY A 314 9.89 -6.48 -8.10
CA GLY A 314 9.91 -5.21 -8.81
C GLY A 314 8.52 -4.59 -8.83
N SER A 315 8.42 -3.28 -8.62
CA SER A 315 7.16 -2.55 -8.81
C SER A 315 7.37 -1.17 -9.41
N HIS A 316 6.37 -0.70 -10.14
CA HIS A 316 6.30 0.63 -10.73
C HIS A 316 4.96 1.27 -10.35
N THR A 317 5.04 2.37 -9.60
CA THR A 317 3.90 3.20 -9.24
C THR A 317 3.87 4.44 -10.13
N TRP A 318 2.74 4.71 -10.75
CA TRP A 318 2.51 5.87 -11.61
C TRP A 318 1.24 6.61 -11.20
N LEU A 319 1.39 7.86 -10.77
CA LEU A 319 0.30 8.80 -10.54
C LEU A 319 -0.09 9.44 -11.89
N LEU A 320 -1.31 9.18 -12.33
CA LEU A 320 -1.84 9.62 -13.64
C LEU A 320 -2.56 10.99 -13.55
N GLY A 321 -2.59 11.58 -12.36
CA GLY A 321 -3.26 12.85 -12.08
C GLY A 321 -4.75 12.68 -11.76
N LYS A 322 -5.35 13.72 -11.16
CA LYS A 322 -6.74 13.72 -10.68
C LYS A 322 -7.08 12.55 -9.73
N GLY A 323 -6.10 12.10 -8.93
CA GLY A 323 -6.24 10.97 -8.01
C GLY A 323 -6.13 9.58 -8.67
N GLN A 324 -5.95 9.49 -9.99
CA GLN A 324 -5.74 8.21 -10.67
C GLN A 324 -4.31 7.69 -10.46
N PHE A 325 -4.17 6.37 -10.40
CA PHE A 325 -2.87 5.72 -10.30
C PHE A 325 -2.85 4.35 -11.00
N ALA A 326 -1.65 3.92 -11.37
CA ALA A 326 -1.36 2.57 -11.82
C ALA A 326 -0.21 1.97 -11.01
N ILE A 327 -0.33 0.71 -10.63
CA ILE A 327 0.72 -0.06 -9.95
C ILE A 327 0.94 -1.34 -10.75
N ASN A 328 2.17 -1.52 -11.24
CA ASN A 328 2.61 -2.72 -11.93
C ASN A 328 3.62 -3.41 -11.03
N ALA A 329 3.44 -4.69 -10.72
CA ALA A 329 4.33 -5.45 -9.86
C ALA A 329 4.68 -6.79 -10.51
N ILE A 330 5.93 -7.20 -10.34
CA ILE A 330 6.45 -8.49 -10.75
C ILE A 330 7.21 -9.11 -9.58
N SER A 331 7.01 -10.40 -9.36
CA SER A 331 7.75 -11.17 -8.38
C SER A 331 8.16 -12.50 -9.01
N TYR A 332 9.43 -12.87 -8.86
CA TYR A 332 9.97 -14.14 -9.29
C TYR A 332 10.62 -14.84 -8.09
N GLY A 333 10.10 -16.00 -7.72
CA GLY A 333 10.53 -16.79 -6.56
C GLY A 333 11.09 -18.15 -6.95
N LEU A 334 12.05 -18.64 -6.16
CA LEU A 334 12.65 -19.95 -6.23
C LEU A 334 12.59 -20.58 -4.85
N ASN A 335 11.93 -21.73 -4.69
CA ASN A 335 11.95 -22.48 -3.43
C ASN A 335 12.58 -23.86 -3.67
N VAL A 336 13.52 -24.25 -2.80
CA VAL A 336 14.18 -25.56 -2.82
C VAL A 336 13.87 -26.25 -1.50
N TYR A 337 13.10 -27.32 -1.56
CA TYR A 337 12.68 -28.06 -0.37
C TYR A 337 13.77 -29.01 0.10
N ASP A 338 13.81 -29.28 1.40
CA ASP A 338 14.91 -30.02 2.03
C ASP A 338 14.83 -31.51 1.69
N GLU A 339 13.63 -32.09 1.75
CA GLU A 339 13.38 -33.50 1.50
C GLU A 339 12.22 -33.76 0.53
N PRO A 340 12.20 -34.94 -0.15
CA PRO A 340 11.04 -35.36 -0.92
C PRO A 340 9.89 -35.82 -0.02
N ASP A 341 8.68 -35.38 -0.33
CA ASP A 341 7.45 -36.02 0.19
C ASP A 341 7.24 -37.35 -0.54
N ARG A 342 7.70 -38.45 0.06
CA ARG A 342 7.64 -39.79 -0.53
C ARG A 342 6.21 -40.30 -0.73
N ALA A 343 5.20 -39.72 -0.07
CA ALA A 343 3.81 -40.04 -0.37
C ALA A 343 3.42 -39.53 -1.76
N ILE A 344 4.09 -38.48 -2.26
CA ILE A 344 3.82 -37.86 -3.57
C ILE A 344 4.86 -38.28 -4.61
N SER A 345 6.14 -38.07 -4.34
CA SER A 345 7.25 -38.31 -5.27
C SER A 345 8.57 -38.51 -4.53
N ALA A 346 9.43 -39.39 -5.03
CA ALA A 346 10.81 -39.51 -4.54
C ALA A 346 11.70 -38.31 -4.93
N ARG A 347 11.21 -37.39 -5.76
CA ARG A 347 11.95 -36.21 -6.21
C ARG A 347 11.82 -35.08 -5.21
N THR A 348 12.95 -34.46 -4.86
CA THR A 348 12.97 -33.21 -4.10
C THR A 348 12.26 -32.11 -4.88
N ARG A 349 11.29 -31.45 -4.23
CA ARG A 349 10.50 -30.38 -4.81
C ARG A 349 11.36 -29.12 -5.01
N ARG A 350 11.28 -28.53 -6.19
CA ARG A 350 11.84 -27.21 -6.49
C ARG A 350 10.82 -26.43 -7.28
N ASP A 351 10.45 -25.26 -6.76
CA ASP A 351 9.42 -24.43 -7.36
C ASP A 351 10.02 -23.15 -7.93
N LYS A 352 9.58 -22.78 -9.13
CA LYS A 352 9.82 -21.48 -9.75
C LYS A 352 8.49 -20.78 -9.91
N GLN A 353 8.31 -19.67 -9.23
CA GLN A 353 7.04 -18.96 -9.16
C GLN A 353 7.18 -17.59 -9.82
N LEU A 354 6.29 -17.28 -10.76
CA LEU A 354 6.18 -15.95 -11.38
C LEU A 354 4.81 -15.38 -11.02
N ARG A 355 4.80 -14.17 -10.48
CA ARG A 355 3.60 -13.37 -10.26
C ARG A 355 3.73 -12.02 -10.93
N VAL A 356 2.77 -11.68 -11.78
CA VAL A 356 2.66 -10.35 -12.40
C VAL A 356 1.31 -9.77 -12.02
N ARG A 357 1.28 -8.54 -11.50
CA ARG A 357 0.06 -7.83 -11.12
C ARG A 357 0.04 -6.46 -11.75
N CYS A 358 -1.06 -6.10 -12.40
CA CYS A 358 -1.32 -4.75 -12.88
C CYS A 358 -2.59 -4.24 -12.21
N THR A 359 -2.52 -3.09 -11.56
CA THR A 359 -3.64 -2.45 -10.87
C THR A 359 -3.81 -1.04 -11.38
N TYR A 360 -5.03 -0.68 -11.76
CA TYR A 360 -5.41 0.70 -12.03
C TYR A 360 -6.44 1.13 -10.98
N GLY A 361 -6.27 2.32 -10.43
CA GLY A 361 -7.15 2.88 -9.42
C GLY A 361 -7.52 4.32 -9.73
N ALA A 362 -8.73 4.71 -9.35
CA ALA A 362 -9.27 6.04 -9.60
C ALA A 362 -10.35 6.41 -8.57
N PRO A 363 -10.51 7.70 -8.23
CA PRO A 363 -11.64 8.17 -7.44
C PRO A 363 -12.96 7.92 -8.17
N VAL A 364 -13.95 7.41 -7.45
CA VAL A 364 -15.29 7.15 -8.03
C VAL A 364 -15.96 8.44 -8.50
N SER A 365 -15.64 9.57 -7.85
CA SER A 365 -16.11 10.90 -8.25
C SER A 365 -15.75 11.28 -9.69
N LEU A 366 -14.68 10.71 -10.28
CA LEU A 366 -14.33 10.94 -11.68
C LEU A 366 -15.36 10.36 -12.66
N PHE A 367 -16.03 9.27 -12.30
CA PHE A 367 -16.97 8.57 -13.17
C PHE A 367 -18.43 8.85 -12.79
N LEU A 368 -18.71 8.90 -11.48
CA LEU A 368 -20.06 8.93 -10.93
C LEU A 368 -20.31 10.13 -10.01
N GLY A 369 -19.42 11.13 -9.98
CA GLY A 369 -19.51 12.27 -9.05
C GLY A 369 -20.79 13.12 -9.18
N ARG A 370 -21.50 13.06 -10.32
CA ARG A 370 -22.80 13.71 -10.51
C ARG A 370 -24.00 12.87 -10.06
N LEU A 371 -23.81 11.56 -9.88
CA LEU A 371 -24.86 10.58 -9.58
C LEU A 371 -24.87 10.17 -8.11
N LEU A 372 -23.73 10.28 -7.42
CA LEU A 372 -23.59 9.93 -6.01
C LEU A 372 -23.41 11.18 -5.14
N PRO A 373 -24.07 11.26 -3.96
CA PRO A 373 -23.85 12.33 -2.99
C PRO A 373 -22.36 12.53 -2.71
N ALA A 374 -21.91 13.79 -2.59
CA ALA A 374 -20.50 14.13 -2.37
C ALA A 374 -19.90 13.46 -1.12
N ILE A 375 -20.71 13.20 -0.09
CA ILE A 375 -20.30 12.51 1.13
C ILE A 375 -19.93 11.02 0.89
N ILE A 376 -20.47 10.43 -0.17
CA ILE A 376 -20.24 9.04 -0.59
C ILE A 376 -19.12 9.00 -1.65
N SER A 377 -19.13 9.92 -2.62
CA SER A 377 -18.21 9.88 -3.77
C SER A 377 -16.84 10.49 -3.48
N ASN A 378 -16.72 11.39 -2.50
CA ASN A 378 -15.42 11.88 -2.04
C ASN A 378 -14.73 10.81 -1.19
N ASP A 379 -13.42 10.66 -1.41
CA ASP A 379 -12.54 9.71 -0.71
C ASP A 379 -12.84 8.21 -0.96
N LEU A 380 -13.72 7.93 -1.92
CA LEU A 380 -14.03 6.59 -2.41
C LEU A 380 -13.19 6.29 -3.66
N THR A 381 -12.39 5.23 -3.58
CA THR A 381 -11.51 4.79 -4.66
C THR A 381 -12.00 3.46 -5.20
N THR A 382 -12.05 3.31 -6.52
CA THR A 382 -12.25 2.01 -7.16
C THR A 382 -10.93 1.54 -7.77
N THR A 383 -10.66 0.25 -7.69
CA THR A 383 -9.48 -0.36 -8.33
C THR A 383 -9.88 -1.58 -9.14
N LEU A 384 -9.24 -1.75 -10.29
CA LEU A 384 -9.28 -2.97 -11.08
C LEU A 384 -7.87 -3.55 -11.16
N SER A 385 -7.73 -4.81 -10.77
CA SER A 385 -6.46 -5.53 -10.75
C SER A 385 -6.55 -6.80 -11.59
N TYR A 386 -5.50 -7.06 -12.36
CA TYR A 386 -5.24 -8.36 -12.99
C TYR A 386 -3.99 -8.98 -12.37
N GLU A 387 -4.08 -10.24 -11.92
CA GLU A 387 -2.94 -11.04 -11.44
C GLU A 387 -2.76 -12.25 -12.36
N TYR A 388 -1.56 -12.46 -12.86
CA TYR A 388 -1.11 -13.71 -13.46
C TYR A 388 -0.13 -14.39 -12.52
N PHE A 389 -0.45 -15.63 -12.12
CA PHE A 389 0.42 -16.47 -11.31
C PHE A 389 0.74 -17.77 -12.04
N ARG A 390 2.02 -18.15 -12.05
CA ARG A 390 2.49 -19.42 -12.60
C ARG A 390 3.49 -20.04 -11.63
N SER A 391 3.23 -21.28 -11.23
CA SER A 391 4.17 -22.14 -10.51
C SER A 391 4.66 -23.25 -11.44
N LEU A 392 5.97 -23.38 -11.58
CA LEU A 392 6.63 -24.50 -12.25
C LEU A 392 7.39 -25.30 -11.20
N SER A 393 7.08 -26.58 -11.05
CA SER A 393 7.69 -27.43 -10.04
C SER A 393 8.31 -28.69 -10.64
N THR A 394 9.35 -29.22 -10.00
CA THR A 394 9.87 -30.57 -10.30
C THR A 394 8.85 -31.68 -10.03
N VAL A 395 7.86 -31.40 -9.18
CA VAL A 395 6.74 -32.30 -8.86
C VAL A 395 5.47 -31.74 -9.51
N THR A 396 4.85 -32.53 -10.40
CA THR A 396 3.73 -32.05 -11.26
C THR A 396 2.54 -31.53 -10.47
N ASN A 397 2.32 -32.03 -9.25
CA ASN A 397 1.22 -31.64 -8.34
C ASN A 397 1.23 -30.13 -8.03
N TYR A 398 2.40 -29.49 -8.08
CA TYR A 398 2.59 -28.08 -7.77
C TYR A 398 2.86 -27.22 -9.01
N THR A 399 2.69 -27.78 -10.21
CA THR A 399 2.79 -27.05 -11.48
C THR A 399 1.42 -26.60 -11.95
N TYR A 400 1.09 -25.34 -11.72
CA TYR A 400 -0.21 -24.76 -12.08
C TYR A 400 -0.09 -23.31 -12.50
N LEU A 401 -1.13 -22.80 -13.15
CA LEU A 401 -1.31 -21.39 -13.43
C LEU A 401 -2.67 -20.93 -12.93
N ASN A 402 -2.76 -19.66 -12.57
CA ASN A 402 -4.00 -19.00 -12.24
C ASN A 402 -3.94 -17.54 -12.70
N SER A 403 -4.95 -17.13 -13.46
CA SER A 403 -5.26 -15.71 -13.69
C SER A 403 -6.38 -15.28 -12.77
N LYS A 404 -6.25 -14.09 -12.19
CA LYS A 404 -7.28 -13.47 -11.35
C LYS A 404 -7.62 -12.07 -11.85
N ILE A 405 -8.89 -11.72 -11.75
CA ILE A 405 -9.36 -10.34 -11.92
C ILE A 405 -10.04 -9.94 -10.61
N THR A 406 -9.63 -8.83 -10.04
CA THR A 406 -10.21 -8.31 -8.80
C THR A 406 -10.68 -6.88 -9.04
N TRP A 407 -11.93 -6.62 -8.72
CA TRP A 407 -12.49 -5.27 -8.64
C TRP A 407 -12.73 -4.95 -7.17
N MET A 408 -12.29 -3.78 -6.71
CA MET A 408 -12.52 -3.30 -5.34
C MET A 408 -13.08 -1.88 -5.34
N LEU A 409 -13.81 -1.59 -4.29
CA LEU A 409 -14.27 -0.28 -3.87
C LEU A 409 -13.79 -0.07 -2.43
N ALA A 410 -13.01 0.98 -2.19
CA ALA A 410 -12.42 1.24 -0.88
C ALA A 410 -12.61 2.69 -0.46
N LYS A 411 -12.87 2.90 0.83
CA LYS A 411 -12.90 4.21 1.48
C LYS A 411 -11.92 4.23 2.63
N ARG A 412 -11.16 5.30 2.75
CA ARG A 412 -10.25 5.55 3.87
C ARG A 412 -10.61 6.88 4.54
N VAL A 413 -10.56 6.90 5.87
CA VAL A 413 -10.84 8.07 6.69
C VAL A 413 -9.74 8.18 7.75
N GLU A 414 -9.31 9.41 8.03
CA GLU A 414 -8.41 9.73 9.14
C GLU A 414 -9.15 10.64 10.12
N PHE A 415 -8.95 10.43 11.43
CA PHE A 415 -9.72 11.14 12.48
C PHE A 415 -8.95 11.35 13.78
#